data_AF-A0AAD5I8K9-F1
#
_entry.id   AF-A0AAD5I8K9-F1
#
_cell.length_a   1.000
_cell.length_b   1.000
_cell.length_c   1.000
_cell.angle_alpha   90.00
_cell.angle_beta   90.00
_cell.angle_gamma   90.00
#
_symmetry.space_group_name_H-M   'P 1'
#
loop_
_entity.id
_entity.type
_entity.pdbx_description
1 polymer ?
#
loop_
_entity_poly.entity_id
_entity_poly.type
_entity_poly.pdbx_seq_one_letter_code
_entity_poly.pdbx_strand_id
1 'polypeptide(L)' 'MSIQARGGNEYFITFTDDYSRFGYVYLMRHNSDAFDMFKAFKAEVENQLEKHIKVLRSDRDREYLSSEFQ' A
#
# COMPACT_ATOMS: atom_id res chain seq x y z
N MET A 1 -20.65 -0.90 11.62
CA MET A 1 -20.69 0.31 10.79
C MET A 1 -19.24 0.69 10.51
N SER A 2 -18.81 0.67 9.25
CA SER A 2 -17.56 1.33 8.85
C SER A 2 -17.78 2.84 8.91
N ILE A 3 -16.76 3.60 9.31
CA ILE A 3 -16.79 5.06 9.30
C ILE A 3 -16.04 5.51 8.05
N GLN A 4 -16.72 6.23 7.17
CA GLN A 4 -16.11 6.80 5.97
C GLN A 4 -15.24 8.00 6.33
N ALA A 5 -14.02 8.01 5.83
CA ALA A 5 -13.18 9.20 5.78
C ALA A 5 -13.68 10.17 4.69
N ARG A 6 -13.10 11.37 4.67
CA ARG A 6 -13.36 12.36 3.61
C ARG A 6 -13.10 11.74 2.23
N GLY A 7 -14.01 11.98 1.28
CA GLY A 7 -13.90 11.43 -0.08
C GLY A 7 -14.53 10.04 -0.29
N GLY A 8 -15.20 9.50 0.73
CA GLY A 8 -15.91 8.21 0.65
C GLY A 8 -15.00 7.00 0.78
N ASN A 9 -13.83 7.15 1.39
CA ASN A 9 -12.87 6.06 1.63
C ASN A 9 -13.20 5.36 2.95
N GLU A 10 -13.24 4.03 2.94
CA GLU A 10 -13.54 3.20 4.13
C GLU A 10 -12.33 2.40 4.61
N TYR A 11 -11.30 2.27 3.77
CA TYR A 11 -10.12 1.48 4.03
C TYR A 11 -8.88 2.36 3.89
N PHE A 12 -7.77 1.90 4.47
CA PHE A 12 -6.46 2.48 4.25
C PHE A 12 -5.41 1.38 4.23
N ILE A 13 -4.34 1.62 3.49
CA ILE A 13 -3.16 0.77 3.46
C ILE A 13 -1.95 1.59 3.88
N THR A 14 -1.07 0.98 4.66
CA THR A 14 0.19 1.59 5.07
C THR A 14 1.38 0.83 4.52
N PHE A 15 2.34 1.55 3.95
CA PHE A 15 3.63 1.00 3.57
C PHE A 15 4.71 1.61 4.45
N THR A 16 5.56 0.77 5.04
CA THR A 16 6.62 1.22 5.94
C THR A 16 7.97 0.80 5.38
N ASP A 17 8.86 1.76 5.20
CA ASP A 17 10.24 1.48 4.86
C ASP A 17 10.98 0.88 6.07
N ASP A 18 11.58 -0.30 5.90
CA ASP A 18 12.22 -1.04 6.99
C ASP A 18 13.51 -0.36 7.49
N TYR A 19 14.18 0.42 6.64
CA TYR A 19 15.41 1.11 7.00
C TYR A 19 15.13 2.40 7.78
N SER A 20 14.37 3.32 7.19
CA SER A 20 14.11 4.66 7.73
C SER A 20 12.94 4.72 8.70
N ARG A 21 12.09 3.69 8.72
CA ARG A 21 10.79 3.68 9.43
C ARG A 21 9.80 4.73 8.92
N PHE A 22 10.06 5.32 7.75
CA PHE A 22 9.12 6.24 7.12
C PHE A 22 7.86 5.48 6.67
N GLY A 23 6.69 6.00 7.03
CA GLY A 23 5.39 5.41 6.74
C GLY A 23 4.62 6.22 5.70
N TYR A 24 4.01 5.53 4.75
CA TYR A 24 3.10 6.06 3.74
C TYR A 24 1.69 5.58 4.04
N VAL A 25 0.68 6.44 3.86
CA VAL A 25 -0.73 6.11 4.06
C VAL A 25 -1.51 6.45 2.80
N TYR A 26 -2.20 5.46 2.24
CA TYR A 26 -3.11 5.65 1.12
C TYR A 26 -4.54 5.29 1.55
N LEU A 27 -5.49 6.15 1.21
CA LEU A 27 -6.92 5.92 1.48
C LEU A 27 -7.55 5.17 0.30
N MET A 28 -8.43 4.21 0.61
CA MET A 28 -9.06 3.32 -0.35
C MET A 28 -10.57 3.26 -0.14
N ARG A 29 -11.33 3.07 -1.23
CA ARG A 29 -12.78 2.91 -1.17
C ARG A 29 -13.16 1.45 -0.95
N HIS A 30 -12.43 0.56 -1.60
CA HIS A 30 -12.60 -0.89 -1.47
C HIS A 30 -11.27 -1.53 -1.10
N ASN A 31 -11.32 -2.65 -0.38
CA ASN A 31 -10.09 -3.34 0.00
C ASN A 31 -9.35 -3.94 -1.22
N SER A 32 -10.11 -4.27 -2.28
CA SER A 32 -9.59 -4.64 -3.61
C SER A 32 -8.70 -3.58 -4.27
N ASP A 33 -8.70 -2.33 -3.80
CA ASP A 33 -7.88 -1.25 -4.35
C ASP A 33 -6.40 -1.37 -3.91
N ALA A 34 -6.07 -2.32 -3.00
CA ALA A 34 -4.75 -2.47 -2.40
C ALA A 34 -3.62 -2.62 -3.43
N PHE A 35 -3.84 -3.38 -4.51
CA PHE A 35 -2.81 -3.60 -5.54
C PHE A 35 -2.53 -2.34 -6.34
N ASP A 36 -3.57 -1.56 -6.65
CA ASP A 36 -3.41 -0.27 -7.32
C ASP A 36 -2.65 0.73 -6.44
N MET A 37 -2.94 0.75 -5.13
CA MET A 37 -2.18 1.58 -4.19
C MET A 37 -0.73 1.13 -4.08
N PHE A 38 -0.44 -0.18 -4.12
CA PHE A 38 0.94 -0.66 -4.14
C PHE A 38 1.70 -0.23 -5.40
N LYS A 39 1.09 -0.29 -6.59
CA LYS A 39 1.71 0.22 -7.82
C LYS A 39 2.03 1.70 -7.74
N ALA A 40 1.11 2.50 -7.21
CA ALA A 40 1.31 3.93 -6.99
C ALA A 40 2.46 4.19 -6.00
N PHE A 41 2.44 3.51 -4.86
CA PHE A 41 3.49 3.57 -3.85
C PHE A 41 4.87 3.22 -4.44
N LYS A 42 4.97 2.09 -5.18
CA LYS A 42 6.21 1.66 -5.82
C LYS A 42 6.74 2.74 -6.77
N ALA A 43 5.91 3.24 -7.67
CA ALA A 43 6.35 4.28 -8.60
C ALA A 43 6.81 5.55 -7.86
N GLU A 44 6.10 5.95 -6.81
CA GLU A 44 6.45 7.12 -6.00
C GLU A 44 7.82 6.98 -5.32
N VAL A 45 8.02 5.92 -4.53
CA VAL A 45 9.26 5.77 -3.74
C VAL A 45 10.47 5.45 -4.58
N GLU A 46 10.31 4.70 -5.68
CA GLU A 46 11.43 4.38 -6.56
C GLU A 46 11.89 5.63 -7.33
N ASN A 47 10.97 6.52 -7.71
CA ASN A 47 11.30 7.79 -8.34
C ASN A 47 11.91 8.79 -7.34
N GLN A 48 11.39 8.88 -6.11
CA GLN A 48 11.87 9.82 -5.10
C GLN A 48 13.25 9.45 -4.55
N LEU A 49 13.51 8.15 -4.37
CA LEU A 49 14.74 7.66 -3.72
C LEU A 49 15.80 7.16 -4.70
N GLU A 50 15.47 7.09 -6.00
CA GLU A 50 16.29 6.50 -7.06
C GLU A 50 16.76 5.07 -6.69
N LYS A 51 15.87 4.30 -6.07
CA LYS A 51 16.15 2.95 -5.55
C LYS A 51 14.97 2.03 -5.80
N HIS A 52 15.22 0.77 -6.13
CA HIS A 52 14.16 -0.22 -6.32
C HIS A 52 13.78 -0.92 -5.01
N ILE A 53 12.49 -1.22 -4.87
CA ILE A 53 11.96 -2.07 -3.80
C ILE A 53 12.44 -3.50 -4.06
N LYS A 54 13.17 -4.07 -3.10
CA LYS A 54 13.73 -5.42 -3.21
C LYS A 54 12.76 -6.51 -2.77
N VAL A 55 12.04 -6.25 -1.67
CA VAL A 55 11.16 -7.23 -1.03
C VAL A 55 9.97 -6.48 -0.45
N LEU A 56 8.77 -6.95 -0.77
CA LEU A 56 7.55 -6.59 -0.06
C LEU A 56 7.32 -7.61 1.07
N ARG A 57 7.10 -7.14 2.30
CA ARG A 57 6.68 -7.99 3.42
C ARG A 57 5.25 -7.62 3.79
N SER A 58 4.34 -8.57 3.64
CA SER A 58 2.97 -8.48 4.16
C SER A 58 2.80 -9.46 5.32
N ASP A 59 1.79 -9.22 6.15
CA ASP A 59 1.32 -10.14 7.19
C ASP A 59 0.57 -11.37 6.61
N ARG A 60 0.58 -11.52 5.28
CA ARG A 60 -0.13 -12.56 4.52
C ARG A 60 -1.65 -12.49 4.68
N ASP A 61 -2.21 -11.32 4.95
CA ASP A 61 -3.65 -11.16 4.86
C ASP A 61 -4.13 -11.48 3.44
N ARG A 62 -5.37 -11.94 3.33
CA ARG A 62 -5.88 -12.67 2.16
C ARG A 62 -5.80 -11.84 0.87
N GLU A 63 -5.81 -10.53 1.01
CA GLU A 63 -5.78 -9.55 -0.09
C GLU A 63 -4.38 -9.38 -0.69
N TYR A 64 -3.35 -9.71 0.07
CA TYR A 64 -1.94 -9.67 -0.34
C TYR A 64 -1.44 -11.03 -0.84
N LEU A 65 -2.32 -12.02 -0.96
CA LEU A 65 -2.01 -13.36 -1.48
C LEU A 65 -2.39 -13.52 -2.96
N SER A 66 -2.87 -12.47 -3.63
CA SER A 66 -3.14 -12.54 -5.07
C SER A 66 -1.82 -12.70 -5.84
N SER A 67 -1.87 -13.35 -7.00
CA SER A 67 -0.72 -13.47 -7.91
C SER A 67 -0.21 -12.12 -8.42
N GLU A 68 -0.98 -11.05 -8.22
CA GLU A 68 -0.58 -9.70 -8.62
C GLU A 68 0.50 -9.14 -7.69
N PHE A 69 0.55 -9.58 -6.43
CA PHE A 69 1.57 -9.20 -5.46
C PHE A 69 2.82 -10.11 -5.45
N GLN A 70 2.84 -11.17 -6.28
CA GLN A 70 3.98 -12.08 -6.45
C GLN A 70 4.93 -11.62 -7.56
#